data_AF-A0A531M741-F1
#
_entry.id   AF-A0A531M741-F1
#
_cell.length_a   1.000
_cell.length_b   1.000
_cell.length_c   1.000
_cell.angle_alpha   90.00
_cell.angle_beta   90.00
_cell.angle_gamma   90.00
#
_symmetry.space_group_name_H-M   'P 1'
#
loop_
_entity.id
_entity.type
_entity.pdbx_description
1 polymer ?
#
loop_
_entity_poly.entity_id
_entity_poly.type
_entity_poly.pdbx_seq_one_letter_code
_entity_poly.pdbx_strand_id
1 'polypeptide(L)'
;NHMALFRQLKDTGWAEPGWNDTGWKGCVEARAGAYNISDTPPDPAKPDTLFVPYFAPDDPGEAQVPSSSYGNEAKYYNNSYLSDTSDTVKLDKQKGGNRLAIDFSGLDSDPDKPTKEKVAKYVAPANELITETGTPVTVGPNRSCPTPVVPLTDDFDKLRKAASQMTEWNGSGTNVSEGLSWGMRVLSPGAPYT
;
A
#
# COMPACT_ATOMS: atom_id res chain seq x y z
N ASN A 1 -7.19 7.20 8.62
CA ASN A 1 -7.80 6.02 7.98
C ASN A 1 -7.11 5.79 6.63
N HIS A 2 -7.03 4.55 6.13
CA HIS A 2 -6.29 4.23 4.89
C HIS A 2 -6.79 5.02 3.67
N MET A 3 -8.08 5.40 3.64
CA MET A 3 -8.69 6.19 2.56
C MET A 3 -8.24 7.66 2.52
N ALA A 4 -7.83 8.24 3.65
CA ALA A 4 -7.27 9.58 3.71
C ALA A 4 -5.81 9.58 3.25
N LEU A 5 -5.06 8.51 3.57
CA LEU A 5 -3.73 8.27 3.04
C LEU A 5 -3.79 8.08 1.51
N PHE A 6 -4.69 7.25 0.98
CA PHE A 6 -4.86 7.05 -0.47
C PHE A 6 -5.11 8.38 -1.23
N ARG A 7 -5.98 9.24 -0.69
CA ARG A 7 -6.25 10.56 -1.28
C ARG A 7 -5.01 11.47 -1.25
N GLN A 8 -4.18 11.36 -0.22
CA GLN A 8 -2.96 12.17 -0.10
C GLN A 8 -1.84 11.67 -1.01
N LEU A 9 -1.66 10.36 -1.14
CA LEU A 9 -0.68 9.77 -2.07
C LEU A 9 -0.99 10.15 -3.53
N LYS A 10 -2.27 10.30 -3.86
CA LYS A 10 -2.69 10.84 -5.16
C LYS A 10 -2.25 12.30 -5.38
N ASP A 11 -2.28 13.12 -4.33
CA ASP A 11 -1.90 14.53 -4.39
C ASP A 11 -0.37 14.77 -4.37
N THR A 12 0.41 13.82 -3.85
CA THR A 12 1.89 13.92 -3.78
C THR A 12 2.58 13.61 -5.10
N GLY A 13 1.83 13.29 -6.16
CA GLY A 13 2.39 13.03 -7.49
C GLY A 13 3.03 11.65 -7.61
N TRP A 14 2.52 10.65 -6.88
CA TRP A 14 2.85 9.23 -7.09
C TRP A 14 2.24 8.73 -8.42
N ALA A 15 2.73 9.29 -9.52
CA ALA A 15 2.23 9.14 -10.89
C ALA A 15 3.06 8.15 -11.73
N GLU A 16 4.05 7.49 -11.14
CA GLU A 16 4.90 6.49 -11.81
C GLU A 16 4.37 5.06 -11.54
N PRO A 17 4.65 4.07 -12.43
CA PRO A 17 3.62 3.12 -12.84
C PRO A 17 3.24 2.05 -11.81
N GLY A 18 1.95 2.08 -11.44
CA GLY A 18 1.11 0.93 -11.12
C GLY A 18 0.08 0.72 -12.24
N TRP A 19 -0.72 -0.36 -12.20
CA TRP A 19 -1.72 -0.63 -13.24
C TRP A 19 -2.73 0.54 -13.29
N ASN A 20 -2.69 1.35 -14.37
CA ASN A 20 -3.48 2.57 -14.65
C ASN A 20 -2.97 3.91 -14.08
N ASP A 21 -1.65 4.17 -14.07
CA ASP A 21 -1.09 5.51 -13.77
C ASP A 21 -1.47 6.09 -12.38
N THR A 22 -1.86 5.22 -11.44
CA THR A 22 -2.30 5.62 -10.09
C THR A 22 -1.24 5.46 -9.00
N GLY A 23 -0.07 4.90 -9.33
CA GLY A 23 0.95 4.50 -8.34
C GLY A 23 0.57 3.32 -7.44
N TRP A 24 -0.71 2.92 -7.39
CA TRP A 24 -1.20 1.76 -6.66
C TRP A 24 -1.33 0.54 -7.58
N LYS A 25 -0.91 -0.63 -7.10
CA LYS A 25 -0.91 -1.88 -7.89
C LYS A 25 -2.25 -2.62 -7.91
N GLY A 26 -3.28 -2.12 -7.20
CA GLY A 26 -4.63 -2.71 -7.21
C GLY A 26 -4.93 -3.69 -6.07
N CYS A 27 -4.00 -3.89 -5.13
CA CYS A 27 -4.20 -4.81 -4.00
C CYS A 27 -5.12 -4.24 -2.93
N VAL A 28 -5.98 -5.10 -2.40
CA VAL A 28 -6.96 -4.78 -1.37
C VAL A 28 -6.81 -5.71 -0.16
N GLU A 29 -7.22 -5.24 1.00
CA GLU A 29 -7.36 -6.05 2.20
C GLU A 29 -8.59 -6.97 2.11
N ALA A 30 -8.57 -8.02 2.93
CA ALA A 30 -9.73 -8.86 3.20
C ALA A 30 -10.91 -7.99 3.70
N ARG A 31 -12.14 -8.31 3.28
CA ARG A 31 -13.34 -7.58 3.74
C ARG A 31 -13.64 -7.91 5.20
N ALA A 32 -14.32 -7.01 5.89
CA ALA A 32 -14.57 -7.16 7.32
C ALA A 32 -15.51 -8.34 7.65
N GLY A 33 -15.13 -9.15 8.63
CA GLY A 33 -15.97 -10.20 9.21
C GLY A 33 -16.59 -11.15 8.19
N ALA A 34 -17.92 -11.30 8.23
CA ALA A 34 -18.65 -12.19 7.33
C ALA A 34 -18.56 -11.77 5.84
N TYR A 35 -18.28 -10.50 5.55
CA TYR A 35 -18.15 -10.03 4.17
C TYR A 35 -16.92 -10.60 3.46
N ASN A 36 -15.95 -11.14 4.20
CA ASN A 36 -14.76 -11.77 3.63
C ASN A 36 -15.08 -13.03 2.80
N ILE A 37 -16.20 -13.68 3.08
CA ILE A 37 -16.61 -14.95 2.44
C ILE A 37 -17.95 -14.84 1.73
N SER A 38 -18.48 -13.63 1.58
CA SER A 38 -19.80 -13.39 0.99
C SER A 38 -19.70 -12.58 -0.31
N ASP A 39 -20.65 -12.82 -1.20
CA ASP A 39 -20.81 -12.06 -2.45
C ASP A 39 -21.65 -10.78 -2.26
N THR A 40 -21.72 -10.25 -1.03
CA THR A 40 -22.42 -9.00 -0.76
C THR A 40 -21.80 -7.89 -1.62
N PRO A 41 -22.58 -7.16 -2.46
CA PRO A 41 -22.03 -6.07 -3.25
C PRO A 41 -21.47 -4.93 -2.38
N PRO A 42 -20.46 -4.17 -2.86
CA PRO A 42 -20.00 -2.96 -2.19
C PRO A 42 -21.12 -1.91 -2.10
N ASP A 43 -21.36 -1.38 -0.91
CA ASP A 43 -22.35 -0.36 -0.61
C ASP A 43 -21.67 0.81 0.13
N PRO A 44 -21.60 2.02 -0.47
CA PRO A 44 -21.01 3.19 0.18
C PRO A 44 -21.69 3.59 1.49
N ALA A 45 -22.96 3.21 1.70
CA ALA A 45 -23.67 3.44 2.96
C ALA A 45 -23.30 2.41 4.05
N LYS A 46 -22.59 1.33 3.71
CA LYS A 46 -22.13 0.27 4.62
C LYS A 46 -20.62 0.02 4.44
N PRO A 47 -19.76 0.80 5.10
CA PRO A 47 -18.31 0.78 4.89
C PRO A 47 -17.66 -0.60 4.98
N ASP A 48 -18.15 -1.49 5.84
CA ASP A 48 -17.63 -2.86 6.00
C ASP A 48 -17.80 -3.73 4.76
N THR A 49 -18.68 -3.34 3.84
CA THR A 49 -18.88 -4.01 2.55
C THR A 49 -17.86 -3.57 1.50
N LEU A 50 -17.08 -2.51 1.72
CA LEU A 50 -16.12 -2.01 0.74
C LEU A 50 -14.80 -2.79 0.83
N PHE A 51 -14.11 -2.89 -0.31
CA PHE A 51 -12.69 -3.27 -0.29
C PHE A 51 -11.86 -2.08 0.18
N VAL A 52 -10.91 -2.36 1.08
CA VAL A 52 -9.94 -1.36 1.55
C VAL A 52 -8.67 -1.52 0.73
N PRO A 53 -8.14 -0.46 0.10
CA PRO A 53 -6.82 -0.53 -0.54
C PRO A 53 -5.78 -0.99 0.47
N TYR A 54 -4.99 -1.99 0.06
CA TYR A 54 -3.86 -2.47 0.84
C TYR A 54 -2.69 -1.49 0.69
N PHE A 55 -2.04 -1.22 1.83
CA PHE A 55 -0.78 -0.50 1.92
C PHE A 55 0.14 -1.21 2.90
N ALA A 56 1.34 -1.54 2.45
CA ALA A 56 2.38 -2.00 3.35
C ALA A 56 2.74 -0.88 4.33
N PRO A 57 2.79 -1.15 5.65
CA PRO A 57 3.22 -0.15 6.63
C PRO A 57 4.64 0.33 6.36
N ASP A 58 4.87 1.63 6.52
CA ASP A 58 6.20 2.22 6.56
C ASP A 58 6.89 1.89 7.89
N ASP A 59 8.09 1.32 7.82
CA ASP A 59 8.92 1.06 8.97
C ASP A 59 9.63 2.35 9.45
N PRO A 60 10.01 2.47 10.73
CA PRO A 60 10.74 3.64 11.22
C PRO A 60 12.15 3.71 10.61
N GLY A 61 12.68 4.92 10.48
CA GLY A 61 14.04 5.18 10.00
C GLY A 61 14.11 6.17 8.84
N GLU A 62 15.24 6.15 8.14
CA GLU A 62 15.44 6.92 6.90
C GLU A 62 14.90 6.15 5.70
N ALA A 63 14.39 6.87 4.70
CA ALA A 63 14.02 6.27 3.42
C ALA A 63 15.26 5.62 2.79
N GLN A 64 15.21 4.30 2.56
CA GLN A 64 16.40 3.56 2.15
C GLN A 64 16.07 2.33 1.29
N VAL A 65 17.05 1.92 0.50
CA VAL A 65 16.98 0.70 -0.31
C VAL A 65 16.83 -0.48 0.65
N PRO A 66 16.00 -1.49 0.33
CA PRO A 66 15.85 -2.65 1.23
C PRO A 66 17.18 -3.37 1.41
N SER A 67 17.31 -4.11 2.52
CA SER A 67 18.44 -5.03 2.68
C SER A 67 18.52 -5.98 1.48
N SER A 68 19.75 -6.33 1.07
CA SER A 68 19.97 -7.40 0.11
C SER A 68 19.65 -8.79 0.69
N SER A 69 19.44 -8.87 2.01
CA SER A 69 19.03 -10.07 2.72
C SER A 69 17.51 -10.25 2.71
N TYR A 70 17.06 -11.50 2.58
CA TYR A 70 15.65 -11.90 2.67
C TYR A 70 15.05 -11.69 4.08
N GLY A 71 15.89 -11.60 5.11
CA GLY A 71 15.50 -11.54 6.51
C GLY A 71 15.52 -10.13 7.10
N ASN A 72 15.16 -10.04 8.39
CA ASN A 72 15.34 -8.81 9.16
C ASN A 72 16.84 -8.51 9.30
N GLU A 73 17.26 -7.34 8.86
CA GLU A 73 18.63 -6.86 9.06
C GLU A 73 18.69 -6.10 10.39
N ALA A 74 19.73 -6.32 11.20
CA ALA A 74 19.87 -5.62 12.48
C ALA A 74 20.07 -4.09 12.32
N LYS A 75 20.44 -3.63 11.12
CA LYS A 75 20.75 -2.23 10.83
C LYS A 75 19.65 -1.50 10.07
N TYR A 76 18.82 -2.24 9.31
CA TYR A 76 17.91 -1.64 8.35
C TYR A 76 16.55 -2.30 8.45
N TYR A 77 15.53 -1.47 8.39
CA TYR A 77 14.17 -1.94 8.20
C TYR A 77 13.93 -2.19 6.73
N ASN A 78 13.19 -3.26 6.44
CA ASN A 78 13.02 -3.69 5.06
C ASN A 78 12.02 -2.81 4.32
N ASN A 79 11.09 -2.11 4.98
CA ASN A 79 10.09 -1.25 4.34
C ASN A 79 10.08 0.19 4.89
N SER A 80 11.24 0.81 5.06
CA SER A 80 11.36 2.24 5.39
C SER A 80 11.46 3.05 4.10
N TYR A 81 10.32 3.53 3.60
CA TYR A 81 10.20 4.25 2.33
C TYR A 81 9.96 5.75 2.49
N LEU A 82 9.61 6.20 3.70
CA LEU A 82 9.55 7.62 4.08
C LEU A 82 10.53 7.87 5.22
N SER A 83 11.37 8.89 5.11
CA SER A 83 12.20 9.30 6.25
C SER A 83 11.34 9.78 7.41
N ASP A 84 11.72 9.43 8.64
CA ASP A 84 11.07 9.88 9.88
C ASP A 84 11.16 11.39 10.13
N THR A 85 11.90 12.11 9.29
CA THR A 85 12.01 13.57 9.27
C THR A 85 11.16 14.17 8.16
N SER A 86 10.55 15.32 8.45
CA SER A 86 9.72 16.05 7.49
C SER A 86 10.48 17.19 6.80
N ASP A 87 10.10 17.48 5.56
CA ASP A 87 10.57 18.63 4.81
C ASP A 87 9.77 19.87 5.22
N THR A 88 10.43 20.82 5.89
CA THR A 88 9.84 22.07 6.38
C THR A 88 9.28 22.95 5.27
N VAL A 89 9.87 22.92 4.07
CA VAL A 89 9.38 23.67 2.90
C VAL A 89 8.12 23.02 2.32
N LYS A 90 8.05 21.68 2.28
CA LYS A 90 6.84 20.96 1.86
C LYS A 90 5.71 21.11 2.90
N LEU A 91 6.04 21.12 4.19
CA LEU A 91 5.08 21.41 5.27
C LEU A 91 4.54 22.82 5.21
N ASP A 92 5.39 23.80 4.89
CA ASP A 92 4.97 25.19 4.75
C ASP A 92 3.96 25.40 3.61
N LYS A 93 4.02 24.56 2.58
CA LYS A 93 3.00 24.53 1.51
C LYS A 93 1.67 23.89 1.95
N GLN A 94 1.63 23.25 3.12
CA GLN A 94 0.39 22.73 3.73
C GLN A 94 -0.33 23.76 4.60
N LYS A 95 0.24 24.96 4.80
CA LYS A 95 -0.35 26.01 5.64
C LYS A 95 -1.78 26.34 5.17
N GLY A 96 -2.76 26.08 6.03
CA GLY A 96 -4.20 26.28 5.78
C GLY A 96 -4.96 25.02 5.34
N GLY A 97 -4.29 23.89 5.11
CA GLY A 97 -4.89 22.60 4.76
C GLY A 97 -4.72 21.57 5.86
N ASN A 98 -5.78 21.28 6.61
CA ASN A 98 -5.79 20.17 7.56
C ASN A 98 -5.62 18.84 6.81
N ARG A 99 -4.42 18.27 6.81
CA ARG A 99 -4.17 16.92 6.26
C ARG A 99 -4.25 15.91 7.40
N LEU A 100 -5.07 14.87 7.21
CA LEU A 100 -5.44 13.90 8.27
C LEU A 100 -6.12 14.52 9.50
N ALA A 101 -6.73 15.71 9.35
CA ALA A 101 -7.26 16.51 10.47
C ALA A 101 -6.21 16.94 11.51
N ILE A 102 -4.92 16.99 11.11
CA ILE A 102 -3.82 17.46 11.94
C ILE A 102 -3.29 18.75 11.32
N ASP A 103 -3.16 19.79 12.16
CA ASP A 103 -2.47 21.02 11.79
C ASP A 103 -0.97 20.87 12.08
N PHE A 104 -0.17 21.00 11.03
CA PHE A 104 1.29 20.97 11.10
C PHE A 104 1.90 22.39 11.06
N SER A 105 1.06 23.44 11.08
CA SER A 105 1.55 24.81 11.14
C SER A 105 2.34 25.04 12.43
N GLY A 106 3.53 25.65 12.31
CA GLY A 106 4.38 25.93 13.47
C GLY A 106 5.03 24.69 14.11
N LEU A 107 5.07 23.54 13.39
CA LEU A 107 5.66 22.29 13.90
C LEU A 107 7.06 22.47 14.50
N ASP A 108 7.90 23.33 13.90
CA ASP A 108 9.26 23.57 14.40
C ASP A 108 9.33 24.18 15.81
N SER A 109 8.28 24.90 16.21
CA SER A 109 8.13 25.51 17.53
C SER A 109 7.22 24.71 18.47
N ASP A 110 6.71 23.56 18.01
CA ASP A 110 5.74 22.76 18.75
C ASP A 110 6.43 21.87 19.79
N PRO A 111 6.03 21.92 21.08
CA PRO A 111 6.60 21.03 22.10
C PRO A 111 6.33 19.54 21.83
N ASP A 112 5.28 19.21 21.08
CA ASP A 112 4.93 17.84 20.66
C ASP A 112 5.53 17.48 19.28
N LYS A 113 6.47 18.28 18.76
CA LYS A 113 7.15 18.04 17.47
C LYS A 113 7.55 16.58 17.27
N PRO A 114 8.23 15.89 18.21
CA PRO A 114 8.66 14.50 18.00
C PRO A 114 7.51 13.51 17.73
N THR A 115 6.31 13.80 18.23
CA THR A 115 5.12 12.99 18.01
C THR A 115 4.44 13.37 16.70
N LYS A 116 4.31 14.68 16.43
CA LYS A 116 3.69 15.19 15.21
C LYS A 116 4.52 14.90 13.95
N GLU A 117 5.85 14.89 14.05
CA GLU A 117 6.80 14.56 12.98
C GLU A 117 6.56 13.15 12.41
N LYS A 118 6.26 12.17 13.28
CA LYS A 118 5.94 10.79 12.89
C LYS A 118 4.72 10.68 11.97
N VAL A 119 3.84 11.67 12.02
CA VAL A 119 2.67 11.75 11.13
C VAL A 119 2.92 12.72 9.98
N ALA A 120 3.71 13.78 10.22
CA ALA A 120 4.10 14.78 9.23
C ALA A 120 4.83 14.16 8.04
N LYS A 121 5.63 13.11 8.26
CA LYS A 121 6.33 12.37 7.19
C LYS A 121 5.41 11.83 6.09
N TYR A 122 4.16 11.49 6.41
CA TYR A 122 3.20 11.00 5.40
C TYR A 122 2.64 12.12 4.51
N VAL A 123 2.87 13.38 4.87
CA VAL A 123 2.37 14.55 4.15
C VAL A 123 3.51 15.32 3.47
N ALA A 124 4.68 15.33 4.11
CA ALA A 124 5.83 16.10 3.69
C ALA A 124 7.12 15.38 4.10
N PRO A 125 7.41 14.19 3.56
CA PRO A 125 8.64 13.48 3.88
C PRO A 125 9.87 14.27 3.41
N ALA A 126 10.94 14.29 4.21
CA ALA A 126 12.23 14.83 3.80
C ALA A 126 12.77 14.07 2.60
N ASN A 127 12.81 12.74 2.72
CA ASN A 127 13.18 11.83 1.64
C ASN A 127 12.10 10.76 1.46
N GLU A 128 11.97 10.33 0.21
CA GLU A 128 11.08 9.26 -0.20
C GLU A 128 11.89 8.33 -1.11
N LEU A 129 11.75 7.02 -0.90
CA LEU A 129 12.33 6.02 -1.79
C LEU A 129 11.34 4.90 -2.00
N ILE A 130 10.89 4.74 -3.24
CA ILE A 130 10.04 3.64 -3.66
C ILE A 130 10.81 2.79 -4.66
N THR A 131 10.80 1.48 -4.48
CA THR A 131 11.44 0.52 -5.38
C THR A 131 10.49 -0.63 -5.62
N GLU A 132 9.82 -0.59 -6.78
CA GLU A 132 8.80 -1.57 -7.17
C GLU A 132 9.34 -2.66 -8.11
N THR A 133 10.53 -2.47 -8.68
CA THR A 133 11.17 -3.37 -9.64
C THR A 133 12.69 -3.37 -9.47
N GLY A 134 13.36 -4.37 -10.05
CA GLY A 134 14.84 -4.43 -10.09
C GLY A 134 15.51 -4.98 -8.82
N THR A 135 14.73 -5.28 -7.77
CA THR A 135 15.23 -5.87 -6.52
C THR A 135 14.37 -7.06 -6.09
N PRO A 136 14.95 -8.08 -5.42
CA PRO A 136 14.17 -9.19 -4.86
C PRO A 136 13.17 -8.74 -3.78
N VAL A 137 13.51 -7.70 -3.03
CA VAL A 137 12.66 -7.10 -1.99
C VAL A 137 12.23 -5.72 -2.47
N THR A 138 10.93 -5.48 -2.52
CA THR A 138 10.37 -4.17 -2.85
C THR A 138 10.28 -3.29 -1.60
N VAL A 139 10.43 -1.98 -1.79
CA VAL A 139 10.26 -0.96 -0.75
C VAL A 139 9.19 -0.01 -1.22
N GLY A 140 8.23 0.26 -0.35
CA GLY A 140 7.15 1.17 -0.65
C GLY A 140 5.76 0.67 -0.24
N PRO A 141 4.75 1.48 -0.55
CA PRO A 141 3.34 1.20 -0.27
C PRO A 141 2.83 -0.12 -0.85
N ASN A 142 3.31 -0.51 -2.03
CA ASN A 142 2.85 -1.72 -2.73
C ASN A 142 3.70 -2.93 -2.40
N ARG A 143 4.62 -2.84 -1.42
CA ARG A 143 5.35 -3.99 -0.97
C ARG A 143 4.38 -5.11 -0.61
N SER A 144 4.66 -6.31 -1.09
CA SER A 144 3.81 -7.48 -0.92
C SER A 144 2.49 -7.48 -1.68
N CYS A 145 2.21 -6.49 -2.53
CA CYS A 145 1.07 -6.55 -3.44
C CYS A 145 1.39 -7.53 -4.58
N PRO A 146 0.73 -8.71 -4.64
CA PRO A 146 1.10 -9.74 -5.60
C PRO A 146 0.70 -9.39 -7.04
N THR A 147 1.18 -10.21 -7.96
CA THR A 147 0.70 -10.24 -9.34
C THR A 147 -0.83 -10.46 -9.35
N PRO A 148 -1.59 -9.70 -10.16
CA PRO A 148 -3.04 -9.84 -10.23
C PRO A 148 -3.50 -11.25 -10.62
N VAL A 149 -4.63 -11.68 -10.06
CA VAL A 149 -5.30 -12.92 -10.46
C VAL A 149 -5.81 -12.78 -11.90
N VAL A 150 -5.61 -13.82 -12.71
CA VAL A 150 -6.18 -13.89 -14.06
C VAL A 150 -7.68 -14.19 -13.93
N PRO A 151 -8.59 -13.34 -14.45
CA PRO A 151 -10.02 -13.65 -14.47
C PRO A 151 -10.31 -14.96 -15.20
N LEU A 152 -11.45 -15.59 -14.90
CA LEU A 152 -11.85 -16.85 -15.51
C LEU A 152 -11.81 -16.74 -17.04
N THR A 153 -11.05 -17.63 -17.68
CA THR A 153 -10.76 -17.61 -19.11
C THR A 153 -10.54 -19.02 -19.63
N ASP A 154 -10.85 -19.24 -20.91
CA ASP A 154 -10.57 -20.45 -21.67
C ASP A 154 -9.19 -20.42 -22.36
N ASP A 155 -8.45 -19.31 -22.26
CA ASP A 155 -7.10 -19.15 -22.82
C ASP A 155 -6.05 -19.83 -21.93
N PHE A 156 -5.74 -21.08 -22.26
CA PHE A 156 -4.75 -21.87 -21.54
C PHE A 156 -3.31 -21.31 -21.65
N ASP A 157 -2.97 -20.67 -22.77
CA ASP A 157 -1.63 -20.10 -22.95
C ASP A 157 -1.45 -18.85 -22.07
N LYS A 158 -2.50 -18.02 -21.92
CA LYS A 158 -2.52 -16.92 -20.95
C LYS A 158 -2.36 -17.43 -19.52
N LEU A 159 -3.04 -18.51 -19.14
CA LEU A 159 -2.90 -19.11 -17.80
C LEU A 159 -1.47 -19.63 -17.57
N ARG A 160 -0.90 -20.34 -18.54
CA ARG A 160 0.48 -20.86 -18.46
C ARG A 160 1.50 -19.73 -18.36
N LYS A 161 1.31 -18.66 -19.13
CA LYS A 161 2.15 -17.46 -19.06
C LYS A 161 2.07 -16.80 -17.69
N ALA A 162 0.87 -16.58 -17.16
CA ALA A 162 0.69 -15.99 -15.83
C ALA A 162 1.32 -16.85 -14.72
N ALA A 163 1.13 -18.18 -14.78
CA ALA A 163 1.75 -19.11 -13.84
C ALA A 163 3.29 -19.06 -13.89
N SER A 164 3.87 -18.95 -15.08
CA SER A 164 5.34 -18.82 -15.25
C SER A 164 5.90 -17.49 -14.72
N GLN A 165 5.05 -16.48 -14.53
CA GLN A 165 5.40 -15.18 -13.99
C GLN A 165 5.21 -15.10 -12.47
N MET A 166 4.73 -16.17 -11.83
CA MET A 166 4.59 -16.21 -10.38
C MET A 166 5.97 -16.25 -9.75
N THR A 167 6.35 -15.15 -9.14
CA THR A 167 7.54 -15.01 -8.30
C THR A 167 7.11 -14.88 -6.85
N GLU A 168 7.94 -15.37 -5.94
CA GLU A 168 7.79 -15.11 -4.53
C GLU A 168 7.91 -13.60 -4.24
N TRP A 169 6.94 -13.06 -3.50
CA TRP A 169 7.02 -11.69 -2.99
C TRP A 169 7.74 -11.71 -1.64
N ASN A 170 9.02 -11.34 -1.65
CA ASN A 170 9.91 -11.46 -0.50
C ASN A 170 9.48 -10.55 0.67
N GLY A 171 9.67 -11.06 1.89
CA GLY A 171 9.45 -10.28 3.11
C GLY A 171 7.99 -10.11 3.54
N SER A 172 7.04 -10.85 2.93
CA SER A 172 5.62 -10.82 3.30
C SER A 172 5.02 -12.15 3.78
N GLY A 173 5.71 -13.26 3.52
CA GLY A 173 5.18 -14.60 3.74
C GLY A 173 4.09 -15.02 2.75
N THR A 174 3.53 -16.22 2.96
CA THR A 174 2.46 -16.79 2.12
C THR A 174 1.15 -16.81 2.90
N ASN A 175 0.15 -16.03 2.47
CA ASN A 175 -1.19 -16.04 3.07
C ASN A 175 -2.10 -17.06 2.36
N VAL A 176 -1.98 -18.33 2.78
CA VAL A 176 -2.70 -19.47 2.17
C VAL A 176 -4.22 -19.27 2.21
N SER A 177 -4.75 -18.81 3.35
CA SER A 177 -6.18 -18.56 3.53
C SER A 177 -6.73 -17.51 2.56
N GLU A 178 -5.97 -16.44 2.31
CA GLU A 178 -6.40 -15.39 1.40
C GLU A 178 -6.33 -15.85 -0.06
N GLY A 179 -5.30 -16.62 -0.43
CA GLY A 179 -5.18 -17.23 -1.75
C GLY A 179 -6.36 -18.18 -2.06
N LEU A 180 -6.72 -19.05 -1.11
CA LEU A 180 -7.91 -19.92 -1.23
C LEU A 180 -9.20 -19.11 -1.33
N SER A 181 -9.33 -18.05 -0.53
CA SER A 181 -10.52 -17.19 -0.54
C SER A 181 -10.70 -16.48 -1.88
N TRP A 182 -9.64 -15.91 -2.45
CA TRP A 182 -9.68 -15.32 -3.79
C TRP A 182 -9.98 -16.34 -4.88
N GLY A 183 -9.40 -17.54 -4.80
CA GLY A 183 -9.71 -18.65 -5.71
C GLY A 183 -11.19 -19.01 -5.69
N MET A 184 -11.85 -19.01 -4.52
CA MET A 184 -13.28 -19.26 -4.42
C MET A 184 -14.12 -18.08 -4.94
N ARG A 185 -13.71 -16.84 -4.65
CA ARG A 185 -14.43 -15.62 -5.08
C ARG A 185 -14.54 -15.53 -6.60
N VAL A 186 -13.47 -15.81 -7.35
CA VAL A 186 -13.49 -15.75 -8.83
C VAL A 186 -14.36 -16.84 -9.48
N LEU A 187 -14.85 -17.80 -8.70
CA LEU A 187 -15.83 -18.80 -9.14
C LEU A 187 -17.28 -18.38 -8.83
N SER A 188 -17.49 -17.28 -8.11
CA SER A 188 -18.83 -16.77 -7.82
C SER A 188 -19.51 -16.32 -9.11
N PRO A 189 -20.80 -16.66 -9.31
CA PRO A 189 -21.56 -16.25 -10.48
C PRO A 189 -22.07 -14.79 -10.41
N GLY A 190 -21.81 -14.07 -9.32
CA GLY A 190 -22.34 -12.72 -9.09
C GLY A 190 -21.28 -11.68 -8.78
N ALA A 191 -21.62 -10.41 -9.02
CA ALA A 191 -20.83 -9.28 -8.54
C ALA A 191 -20.59 -9.41 -7.02
N PRO A 192 -19.41 -8.98 -6.51
CA PRO A 192 -18.40 -8.16 -7.20
C PRO A 192 -17.28 -8.94 -7.89
N TYR A 193 -17.41 -10.27 -8.08
CA TYR A 193 -16.28 -11.12 -8.47
C TYR A 193 -16.32 -11.68 -9.90
N THR A 194 -17.32 -11.28 -10.69
CA THR A 194 -17.50 -11.63 -12.12
C THR A 194 -16.88 -10.61 -13.07
#